data_AF-A0A926FBW7-F1
#
_entry.id   AF-A0A926FBW7-F1
#
_cell.length_a   1.000
_cell.length_b   1.000
_cell.length_c   1.000
_cell.angle_alpha   90.00
_cell.angle_beta   90.00
_cell.angle_gamma   90.00
#
_symmetry.space_group_name_H-M   'P 1'
#
loop_
_entity.id
_entity.type
_entity.pdbx_description
1 polymer ?
#
loop_
_entity_poly.entity_id
_entity_poly.type
_entity_poly.pdbx_seq_one_letter_code
_entity_poly.pdbx_strand_id
1 'polypeptide(L)'
;MPTPILPYIPKYITVHLGAPSSNAENVTVTFPDYIKNVASSEIYPTWNESAITANIYAQISFAVNRVYTEFYYSQGYSFNITNSTAIDQKFIYGRNIFENISNLVDEIFNSYIRRIGNAEPLAAKYCNGTTVTCDGLSQWGSQYLAEQGRNSVQILRYYYGNNIEIVSNVPISNVRMSYTAPVRRGEYSRDVAVIQIALNRISEDYPLIPKIAVDSRFGESTERAVRTFQEIFNLTLDGIVGKATWYKLIYLYTGMTGLSEINSEGQKYFSSSLEYPDAIELGNTGEKVYVTQYLLQAVSWFYPNIPTVEFTGRFNENDVNAVKELQKMYSLPQTGVVDEKTWDVLYQTFIGIRDALNNALNPIEKEITYLNSLNLNYGDVNRDVRDLQEKLNEIAETQSERIMANGAFSRQTSARLAQFQKTNGLPQTGILDAETLRQINSVYRQLISNNSIAPTQYPKAELGMGDTDN
;
A
#
# COMPACT_ATOMS: atom_id res chain seq x y z
N MET A 1 17.90 -4.89 -4.68
CA MET A 1 16.59 -5.54 -4.85
C MET A 1 15.71 -4.62 -5.67
N PRO A 2 14.80 -5.18 -6.47
CA PRO A 2 14.17 -4.51 -7.56
C PRO A 2 12.94 -3.92 -6.91
N THR A 3 13.03 -2.68 -6.46
CA THR A 3 11.83 -2.05 -5.97
C THR A 3 10.80 -2.20 -7.08
N PRO A 4 9.65 -2.78 -6.76
CA PRO A 4 8.59 -2.98 -7.72
C PRO A 4 8.22 -1.67 -8.38
N ILE A 5 7.72 -1.72 -9.62
CA ILE A 5 7.06 -0.57 -10.21
C ILE A 5 6.04 -0.13 -9.18
N LEU A 6 6.29 1.00 -8.49
CA LEU A 6 5.39 1.45 -7.44
C LEU A 6 3.99 1.42 -8.03
N PRO A 7 3.04 0.70 -7.41
CA PRO A 7 1.73 0.59 -8.02
C PRO A 7 1.16 1.99 -8.19
N TYR A 8 0.63 2.23 -9.37
CA TYR A 8 -0.04 3.46 -9.73
C TYR A 8 -1.44 3.11 -10.22
N ILE A 9 -2.32 4.09 -10.18
CA ILE A 9 -3.66 3.95 -10.74
C ILE A 9 -3.55 4.26 -12.22
N PRO A 10 -3.90 3.34 -13.12
CA PRO A 10 -3.79 3.61 -14.54
C PRO A 10 -4.76 4.74 -14.90
N LYS A 11 -4.32 5.72 -15.70
CA LYS A 11 -5.22 6.76 -16.21
C LYS A 11 -6.30 6.17 -17.11
N TYR A 12 -5.90 5.19 -17.93
CA TYR A 12 -6.76 4.44 -18.84
C TYR A 12 -6.48 2.95 -18.71
N ILE A 13 -7.51 2.13 -18.92
CA ILE A 13 -7.41 0.68 -18.95
C ILE A 13 -8.04 0.15 -20.25
N THR A 14 -7.37 -0.82 -20.88
CA THR A 14 -7.85 -1.46 -22.11
C THR A 14 -8.45 -2.81 -21.78
N VAL A 15 -9.75 -2.96 -22.03
CA VAL A 15 -10.56 -4.15 -21.78
C VAL A 15 -10.77 -4.93 -23.08
N HIS A 16 -10.44 -6.22 -23.09
CA HIS A 16 -10.78 -7.14 -24.17
C HIS A 16 -12.18 -7.71 -23.94
N LEU A 17 -13.08 -7.56 -24.92
CA LEU A 17 -14.50 -7.93 -24.80
C LEU A 17 -14.78 -9.43 -25.06
N GLY A 18 -13.95 -10.30 -24.50
CA GLY A 18 -14.13 -11.75 -24.58
C GLY A 18 -13.07 -12.53 -23.80
N ALA A 19 -12.99 -13.83 -24.05
CA ALA A 19 -11.87 -14.65 -23.54
C ALA A 19 -10.55 -14.20 -24.18
N PRO A 20 -9.37 -14.39 -23.55
CA PRO A 20 -8.11 -13.78 -23.98
C PRO A 20 -7.73 -14.01 -25.45
N SER A 21 -8.00 -15.21 -25.97
CA SER A 21 -7.69 -15.61 -27.36
C SER A 21 -8.89 -15.46 -28.32
N SER A 22 -10.01 -14.91 -27.85
CA SER A 22 -11.19 -14.73 -28.68
C SER A 22 -11.03 -13.57 -29.65
N ASN A 23 -11.70 -13.65 -30.80
CA ASN A 23 -11.76 -12.54 -31.75
C ASN A 23 -12.78 -11.49 -31.28
N ALA A 24 -12.42 -10.71 -30.26
CA ALA A 24 -13.23 -9.65 -29.69
C ALA A 24 -12.51 -8.30 -29.71
N GLU A 25 -13.30 -7.22 -29.61
CA GLU A 25 -12.79 -5.86 -29.61
C GLU A 25 -12.03 -5.52 -28.32
N ASN A 26 -11.02 -4.65 -28.44
CA ASN A 26 -10.37 -4.01 -27.30
C ASN A 26 -10.92 -2.59 -27.15
N VAL A 27 -11.45 -2.27 -25.97
CA VAL A 27 -11.98 -0.94 -25.66
C VAL A 27 -11.14 -0.30 -24.57
N THR A 28 -10.73 0.95 -24.78
CA THR A 28 -10.00 1.75 -23.78
C THR A 28 -10.94 2.77 -23.13
N VAL A 29 -11.01 2.77 -21.80
CA VAL A 29 -11.80 3.70 -20.99
C VAL A 29 -10.94 4.30 -19.87
N THR A 30 -11.42 5.37 -19.21
CA THR A 30 -10.76 5.83 -17.99
C THR A 30 -10.88 4.75 -16.91
N PHE A 31 -9.91 4.68 -16.01
CA PHE A 31 -9.97 3.69 -14.94
C PHE A 31 -11.14 3.88 -13.97
N PRO A 32 -11.52 5.11 -13.56
CA PRO A 32 -12.76 5.33 -12.81
C PRO A 32 -13.99 4.81 -13.55
N ASP A 33 -14.14 5.09 -14.85
CA ASP A 33 -15.29 4.62 -15.64
C ASP A 33 -15.34 3.10 -15.73
N TYR A 34 -14.17 2.45 -15.84
CA TYR A 34 -14.06 1.00 -15.77
C TYR A 34 -14.60 0.45 -14.45
N ILE A 35 -14.16 1.00 -13.32
CA ILE A 35 -14.60 0.54 -11.99
C ILE A 35 -16.08 0.83 -11.75
N LYS A 36 -16.60 1.99 -12.17
CA LYS A 36 -18.05 2.30 -12.12
C LYS A 36 -18.88 1.28 -12.89
N ASN A 37 -18.38 0.88 -14.06
CA ASN A 37 -19.02 -0.13 -14.91
C ASN A 37 -19.02 -1.51 -14.25
N VAL A 38 -17.86 -1.95 -13.75
CA VAL A 38 -17.70 -3.24 -13.07
C VAL A 38 -18.57 -3.30 -11.82
N ALA A 39 -18.48 -2.32 -10.94
CA ALA A 39 -19.31 -2.22 -9.74
C ALA A 39 -20.80 -2.28 -10.10
N SER A 40 -21.26 -1.46 -11.05
CA SER A 40 -22.66 -1.49 -11.48
C SER A 40 -23.08 -2.82 -12.14
N SER A 41 -22.13 -3.64 -12.61
CA SER A 41 -22.35 -4.94 -13.28
C SER A 41 -22.38 -6.13 -12.36
N GLU A 42 -21.80 -5.99 -11.18
CA GLU A 42 -21.54 -7.12 -10.29
C GLU A 42 -22.22 -7.00 -8.94
N ILE A 43 -22.58 -5.78 -8.50
CA ILE A 43 -23.23 -5.54 -7.21
C ILE A 43 -24.52 -4.71 -7.39
N TYR A 44 -25.40 -4.80 -6.39
CA TYR A 44 -26.68 -4.09 -6.40
C TYR A 44 -26.53 -2.71 -5.77
N PRO A 45 -27.08 -1.64 -6.37
CA PRO A 45 -26.98 -0.28 -5.84
C PRO A 45 -27.79 -0.08 -4.55
N THR A 46 -28.70 -0.98 -4.22
CA THR A 46 -29.53 -0.92 -3.00
C THR A 46 -28.89 -1.57 -1.78
N TRP A 47 -27.68 -2.13 -1.94
CA TRP A 47 -26.94 -2.74 -0.84
C TRP A 47 -26.43 -1.70 0.16
N ASN A 48 -26.06 -2.19 1.34
CA ASN A 48 -25.44 -1.36 2.35
C ASN A 48 -24.16 -0.73 1.79
N GLU A 49 -23.95 0.56 2.05
CA GLU A 49 -22.79 1.31 1.57
C GLU A 49 -21.46 0.64 1.95
N SER A 50 -21.35 0.07 3.16
CA SER A 50 -20.14 -0.64 3.60
C SER A 50 -19.84 -1.87 2.74
N ALA A 51 -20.88 -2.60 2.30
CA ALA A 51 -20.73 -3.72 1.39
C ALA A 51 -20.32 -3.24 -0.01
N ILE A 52 -20.97 -2.19 -0.53
CA ILE A 52 -20.63 -1.60 -1.84
C ILE A 52 -19.16 -1.16 -1.84
N THR A 53 -18.74 -0.40 -0.83
CA THR A 53 -17.37 0.09 -0.65
C THR A 53 -16.33 -1.03 -0.57
N ALA A 54 -16.60 -2.09 0.21
CA ALA A 54 -15.71 -3.25 0.28
C ALA A 54 -15.56 -3.96 -1.08
N ASN A 55 -16.65 -4.09 -1.84
CA ASN A 55 -16.58 -4.67 -3.19
C ASN A 55 -15.78 -3.77 -4.15
N ILE A 56 -15.99 -2.46 -4.11
CA ILE A 56 -15.24 -1.51 -4.96
C ILE A 56 -13.73 -1.59 -4.66
N TYR A 57 -13.31 -1.65 -3.39
CA TYR A 57 -11.90 -1.83 -3.05
C TYR A 57 -11.31 -3.12 -3.62
N ALA A 58 -12.04 -4.24 -3.53
CA ALA A 58 -11.61 -5.50 -4.14
C ALA A 58 -11.52 -5.39 -5.66
N GLN A 59 -12.50 -4.74 -6.30
CA GLN A 59 -12.53 -4.53 -7.74
C GLN A 59 -11.36 -3.68 -8.25
N ILE A 60 -11.06 -2.57 -7.57
CA ILE A 60 -9.92 -1.71 -7.89
C ILE A 60 -8.62 -2.51 -7.70
N SER A 61 -8.45 -3.14 -6.54
CA SER A 61 -7.22 -3.86 -6.21
C SER A 61 -6.89 -4.96 -7.23
N PHE A 62 -7.91 -5.72 -7.66
CA PHE A 62 -7.76 -6.73 -8.69
C PHE A 62 -7.33 -6.13 -10.04
N ALA A 63 -7.99 -5.05 -10.49
CA ALA A 63 -7.67 -4.42 -11.77
C ALA A 63 -6.27 -3.77 -11.76
N VAL A 64 -5.87 -3.12 -10.67
CA VAL A 64 -4.51 -2.56 -10.51
C VAL A 64 -3.49 -3.69 -10.46
N ASN A 65 -3.79 -4.83 -9.82
CA ASN A 65 -2.91 -6.00 -9.83
C ASN A 65 -2.67 -6.53 -11.27
N ARG A 66 -3.72 -6.61 -12.11
CA ARG A 66 -3.57 -7.01 -13.52
C ARG A 66 -2.63 -6.12 -14.31
N VAL A 67 -2.70 -4.81 -14.07
CA VAL A 67 -1.80 -3.82 -14.68
C VAL A 67 -0.39 -3.94 -14.11
N TYR A 68 -0.25 -4.02 -12.78
CA TYR A 68 1.02 -4.10 -12.07
C TYR A 68 1.84 -5.34 -12.45
N THR A 69 1.17 -6.49 -12.54
CA THR A 69 1.80 -7.77 -12.91
C THR A 69 1.98 -7.93 -14.42
N GLU A 70 1.52 -6.95 -15.22
CA GLU A 70 1.48 -7.04 -16.67
C GLU A 70 0.89 -8.37 -17.14
N PHE A 71 -0.17 -8.83 -16.46
CA PHE A 71 -0.65 -10.20 -16.55
C PHE A 71 -0.84 -10.65 -18.00
N TYR A 72 -1.51 -9.83 -18.82
CA TYR A 72 -1.75 -10.12 -20.22
C TYR A 72 -0.58 -9.77 -21.14
N TYR A 73 0.14 -8.68 -20.87
CA TYR A 73 1.30 -8.26 -21.68
C TYR A 73 2.46 -9.25 -21.61
N SER A 74 2.73 -9.81 -20.43
CA SER A 74 3.75 -10.86 -20.23
C SER A 74 3.41 -12.16 -20.97
N GLN A 75 2.13 -12.36 -21.32
CA GLN A 75 1.64 -13.47 -22.12
C GLN A 75 1.54 -13.16 -23.62
N GLY A 76 1.94 -11.95 -24.05
CA GLY A 76 1.95 -11.54 -25.45
C GLY A 76 0.66 -10.87 -25.96
N TYR A 77 -0.30 -10.59 -25.07
CA TYR A 77 -1.50 -9.82 -25.42
C TYR A 77 -1.23 -8.31 -25.37
N SER A 78 -2.13 -7.52 -25.96
CA SER A 78 -2.03 -6.06 -26.07
C SER A 78 -3.12 -5.31 -25.29
N PHE A 79 -3.70 -5.94 -24.27
CA PHE A 79 -4.75 -5.39 -23.42
C PHE A 79 -4.42 -5.61 -21.95
N ASN A 80 -5.13 -4.92 -21.05
CA ASN A 80 -4.84 -4.95 -19.60
C ASN A 80 -5.68 -5.97 -18.85
N ILE A 81 -6.92 -6.20 -19.31
CA ILE A 81 -7.91 -7.02 -18.61
C ILE A 81 -8.96 -7.52 -19.60
N THR A 82 -9.65 -8.62 -19.31
CA THR A 82 -10.81 -9.08 -20.09
C THR A 82 -12.12 -8.75 -19.37
N ASN A 83 -13.24 -8.84 -20.08
CA ASN A 83 -14.57 -8.85 -19.46
C ASN A 83 -15.12 -10.27 -19.19
N SER A 84 -14.27 -11.30 -19.32
CA SER A 84 -14.64 -12.70 -19.09
C SER A 84 -14.68 -12.98 -17.60
N THR A 85 -15.87 -13.19 -17.03
CA THR A 85 -16.05 -13.48 -15.59
C THR A 85 -15.44 -14.80 -15.14
N ALA A 86 -14.97 -15.63 -16.07
CA ALA A 86 -14.20 -16.83 -15.74
C ALA A 86 -12.76 -16.52 -15.29
N ILE A 87 -12.25 -15.33 -15.61
CA ILE A 87 -10.84 -14.96 -15.41
C ILE A 87 -10.71 -13.61 -14.70
N ASP A 88 -11.54 -12.63 -15.12
CA ASP A 88 -11.52 -11.26 -14.65
C ASP A 88 -12.93 -10.80 -14.24
N GLN A 89 -13.25 -9.53 -14.50
CA GLN A 89 -14.40 -8.84 -13.94
C GLN A 89 -15.46 -8.62 -15.02
N LYS A 90 -16.73 -8.59 -14.62
CA LYS A 90 -17.84 -8.33 -15.52
C LYS A 90 -17.84 -6.86 -15.93
N PHE A 91 -17.51 -6.61 -17.19
CA PHE A 91 -17.59 -5.30 -17.82
C PHE A 91 -18.52 -5.36 -19.05
N ILE A 92 -19.46 -4.41 -19.14
CA ILE A 92 -20.40 -4.32 -20.26
C ILE A 92 -20.21 -2.96 -20.93
N TYR A 93 -19.66 -2.94 -22.14
CA TYR A 93 -19.46 -1.68 -22.87
C TYR A 93 -20.80 -0.97 -23.14
N GLY A 94 -20.85 0.34 -22.86
CA GLY A 94 -22.04 1.17 -23.11
C GLY A 94 -23.21 1.02 -22.13
N ARG A 95 -23.04 0.32 -20.99
CA ARG A 95 -24.12 0.21 -19.98
C ARG A 95 -24.35 1.52 -19.20
N ASN A 96 -25.53 1.61 -18.58
CA ASN A 96 -25.82 2.63 -17.58
C ASN A 96 -25.14 2.32 -16.24
N ILE A 97 -24.71 3.36 -15.52
CA ILE A 97 -24.11 3.27 -14.18
C ILE A 97 -25.07 3.85 -13.13
N PHE A 98 -24.95 3.40 -11.88
CA PHE A 98 -25.77 3.92 -10.78
C PHE A 98 -25.06 5.09 -10.09
N GLU A 99 -25.80 6.15 -9.77
CA GLU A 99 -25.25 7.39 -9.21
C GLU A 99 -24.55 7.17 -7.87
N ASN A 100 -25.17 6.41 -6.96
CA ASN A 100 -24.58 6.11 -5.66
C ASN A 100 -23.27 5.33 -5.76
N ILE A 101 -23.18 4.37 -6.70
CA ILE A 101 -21.95 3.66 -7.01
C ILE A 101 -20.92 4.59 -7.63
N SER A 102 -21.33 5.47 -8.55
CA SER A 102 -20.43 6.44 -9.17
C SER A 102 -19.75 7.33 -8.14
N ASN A 103 -20.53 7.87 -7.19
CA ASN A 103 -20.02 8.75 -6.14
C ASN A 103 -18.98 8.05 -5.26
N LEU A 104 -19.26 6.81 -4.84
CA LEU A 104 -18.32 6.01 -4.05
C LEU A 104 -17.04 5.70 -4.84
N VAL A 105 -17.15 5.33 -6.12
CA VAL A 105 -15.97 5.10 -6.96
C VAL A 105 -15.15 6.38 -7.09
N ASP A 106 -15.77 7.53 -7.34
CA ASP A 106 -15.06 8.81 -7.47
C ASP A 106 -14.29 9.18 -6.19
N GLU A 107 -14.77 8.75 -5.02
CA GLU A 107 -14.09 8.94 -3.74
C GLU A 107 -12.86 8.03 -3.57
N ILE A 108 -12.96 6.75 -3.95
CA ILE A 108 -11.94 5.75 -3.58
C ILE A 108 -11.16 5.14 -4.75
N PHE A 109 -11.42 5.52 -6.01
CA PHE A 109 -10.79 4.90 -7.20
C PHE A 109 -9.26 4.96 -7.17
N ASN A 110 -8.70 5.92 -6.44
CA ASN A 110 -7.26 6.10 -6.32
C ASN A 110 -6.63 5.26 -5.19
N SER A 111 -7.27 4.16 -4.81
CA SER A 111 -6.88 3.31 -3.67
C SER A 111 -6.87 1.83 -4.03
N TYR A 112 -6.01 1.01 -3.41
CA TYR A 112 -6.02 -0.45 -3.57
C TYR A 112 -5.71 -1.18 -2.26
N ILE A 113 -6.01 -2.48 -2.20
CA ILE A 113 -5.71 -3.34 -1.05
C ILE A 113 -4.33 -3.96 -1.26
N ARG A 114 -3.51 -4.09 -0.22
CA ARG A 114 -2.32 -4.94 -0.24
C ARG A 114 -2.13 -5.65 1.08
N ARG A 115 -1.25 -6.66 1.09
CA ARG A 115 -0.76 -7.23 2.36
C ARG A 115 0.28 -6.30 2.97
N ILE A 116 0.27 -6.13 4.28
CA ILE A 116 1.23 -5.24 4.95
C ILE A 116 2.66 -5.75 4.71
N GLY A 117 3.55 -4.86 4.27
CA GLY A 117 4.94 -5.19 3.94
C GLY A 117 5.16 -5.68 2.50
N ASN A 118 4.09 -6.01 1.79
CA ASN A 118 4.14 -6.30 0.36
C ASN A 118 3.97 -5.01 -0.44
N ALA A 119 4.47 -5.03 -1.67
CA ALA A 119 4.41 -3.88 -2.55
C ALA A 119 3.34 -4.01 -3.63
N GLU A 120 3.01 -5.23 -4.05
CA GLU A 120 1.99 -5.46 -5.05
C GLU A 120 0.59 -5.14 -4.51
N PRO A 121 -0.33 -4.62 -5.34
CA PRO A 121 -1.75 -4.67 -5.04
C PRO A 121 -2.18 -6.13 -4.90
N LEU A 122 -3.02 -6.42 -3.93
CA LEU A 122 -3.61 -7.73 -3.76
C LEU A 122 -4.45 -8.06 -5.00
N ALA A 123 -4.22 -9.24 -5.58
CA ALA A 123 -5.16 -9.85 -6.54
C ALA A 123 -6.42 -10.28 -5.77
N ALA A 124 -7.21 -9.27 -5.35
CA ALA A 124 -8.33 -9.39 -4.45
C ALA A 124 -9.49 -10.09 -5.18
N LYS A 125 -9.41 -11.41 -5.30
CA LYS A 125 -10.44 -12.23 -5.92
C LYS A 125 -11.74 -12.09 -5.16
N TYR A 126 -12.84 -12.10 -5.89
CA TYR A 126 -14.18 -12.09 -5.31
C TYR A 126 -15.10 -12.90 -6.20
N CYS A 127 -16.24 -13.30 -5.64
CA CYS A 127 -17.24 -14.10 -6.32
C CYS A 127 -18.61 -13.80 -5.75
N ASN A 128 -19.65 -14.10 -6.52
CA ASN A 128 -21.04 -13.83 -6.15
C ASN A 128 -21.38 -14.34 -4.72
N GLY A 129 -20.95 -15.55 -4.35
CA GLY A 129 -21.11 -16.05 -2.99
C GLY A 129 -22.44 -16.72 -2.68
N THR A 130 -23.42 -16.72 -3.60
CA THR A 130 -24.65 -17.54 -3.48
C THR A 130 -24.60 -18.83 -4.29
N THR A 131 -24.05 -18.76 -5.50
CA THR A 131 -23.92 -19.90 -6.42
C THR A 131 -22.49 -20.39 -6.59
N VAL A 132 -21.51 -19.58 -6.19
CA VAL A 132 -20.07 -19.85 -6.30
C VAL A 132 -19.39 -19.41 -5.02
N THR A 133 -18.55 -20.27 -4.45
CA THR A 133 -17.67 -19.97 -3.32
C THR A 133 -16.23 -19.88 -3.81
N CYS A 134 -15.48 -18.89 -3.33
CA CYS A 134 -14.09 -18.64 -3.69
C CYS A 134 -13.30 -18.25 -2.44
N ASP A 135 -11.97 -18.33 -2.53
CA ASP A 135 -11.05 -17.98 -1.42
C ASP A 135 -11.00 -16.49 -1.07
N GLY A 136 -11.81 -15.66 -1.74
CA GLY A 136 -11.84 -14.21 -1.59
C GLY A 136 -13.21 -13.68 -1.18
N LEU A 137 -13.47 -12.40 -1.47
CA LEU A 137 -14.70 -11.74 -1.00
C LEU A 137 -15.95 -12.37 -1.63
N SER A 138 -16.88 -12.77 -0.77
CA SER A 138 -18.24 -13.14 -1.18
C SER A 138 -19.10 -11.88 -1.27
N GLN A 139 -19.64 -11.57 -2.44
CA GLN A 139 -20.42 -10.34 -2.64
C GLN A 139 -21.67 -10.34 -1.76
N TRP A 140 -22.46 -11.41 -1.76
CA TRP A 140 -23.62 -11.52 -0.85
C TRP A 140 -23.23 -11.65 0.62
N GLY A 141 -22.11 -12.32 0.91
CA GLY A 141 -21.62 -12.41 2.28
C GLY A 141 -21.19 -11.04 2.82
N SER A 142 -20.61 -10.18 1.99
CA SER A 142 -20.28 -8.80 2.36
C SER A 142 -21.53 -7.97 2.70
N GLN A 143 -22.63 -8.16 1.96
CA GLN A 143 -23.92 -7.53 2.28
C GLN A 143 -24.45 -7.98 3.64
N TYR A 144 -24.46 -9.29 3.90
CA TYR A 144 -24.89 -9.82 5.20
C TYR A 144 -24.04 -9.30 6.36
N LEU A 145 -22.72 -9.25 6.20
CA LEU A 145 -21.81 -8.69 7.18
C LEU A 145 -22.09 -7.20 7.44
N ALA A 146 -22.39 -6.43 6.39
CA ALA A 146 -22.76 -5.03 6.52
C ALA A 146 -24.10 -4.81 7.23
N GLU A 147 -25.10 -5.67 6.97
CA GLU A 147 -26.39 -5.68 7.69
C GLU A 147 -26.23 -5.98 9.19
N GLN A 148 -25.16 -6.69 9.57
CA GLN A 148 -24.76 -6.89 10.97
C GLN A 148 -24.00 -5.70 11.57
N GLY A 149 -23.89 -4.58 10.85
CA GLY A 149 -23.20 -3.38 11.30
C GLY A 149 -21.68 -3.42 11.10
N ARG A 150 -21.15 -4.37 10.32
CA ARG A 150 -19.73 -4.35 9.95
C ARG A 150 -19.47 -3.28 8.90
N ASN A 151 -18.38 -2.58 9.10
CA ASN A 151 -17.92 -1.55 8.19
C ASN A 151 -17.04 -2.14 7.06
N SER A 152 -16.61 -1.31 6.11
CA SER A 152 -15.97 -1.77 4.88
C SER A 152 -14.62 -2.47 5.11
N VAL A 153 -13.77 -1.97 6.02
CA VAL A 153 -12.47 -2.57 6.32
C VAL A 153 -12.65 -3.85 7.13
N GLN A 154 -13.62 -3.92 8.05
CA GLN A 154 -13.92 -5.16 8.76
C GLN A 154 -14.37 -6.27 7.81
N ILE A 155 -15.17 -5.93 6.78
CA ILE A 155 -15.58 -6.88 5.74
C ILE A 155 -14.35 -7.34 4.94
N LEU A 156 -13.49 -6.41 4.49
CA LEU A 156 -12.29 -6.75 3.75
C LEU A 156 -11.35 -7.65 4.56
N ARG A 157 -11.14 -7.35 5.85
CA ARG A 157 -10.29 -8.16 6.75
C ARG A 157 -10.89 -9.52 7.07
N TYR A 158 -12.21 -9.63 7.10
CA TYR A 158 -12.89 -10.92 7.23
C TYR A 158 -12.54 -11.86 6.07
N TYR A 159 -12.49 -11.35 4.84
CA TYR A 159 -12.22 -12.16 3.65
C TYR A 159 -10.74 -12.32 3.31
N TYR A 160 -9.92 -11.27 3.48
CA TYR A 160 -8.53 -11.26 3.04
C TYR A 160 -7.51 -11.39 4.19
N GLY A 161 -8.01 -11.47 5.42
CA GLY A 161 -7.23 -11.56 6.67
C GLY A 161 -6.90 -10.19 7.26
N ASN A 162 -6.49 -10.16 8.53
CA ASN A 162 -6.15 -8.92 9.24
C ASN A 162 -4.83 -8.28 8.77
N ASN A 163 -4.00 -9.02 8.01
CA ASN A 163 -2.73 -8.53 7.49
C ASN A 163 -2.89 -7.81 6.13
N ILE A 164 -3.89 -6.94 6.03
CA ILE A 164 -4.11 -6.08 4.86
C ILE A 164 -4.14 -4.61 5.27
N GLU A 165 -3.75 -3.75 4.34
CA GLU A 165 -3.94 -2.31 4.41
C GLU A 165 -4.55 -1.79 3.11
N ILE A 166 -5.25 -0.66 3.20
CA ILE A 166 -5.70 0.11 2.05
C ILE A 166 -4.65 1.19 1.80
N VAL A 167 -4.10 1.21 0.59
CA VAL A 167 -3.21 2.27 0.13
C VAL A 167 -4.04 3.27 -0.64
N SER A 168 -4.10 4.51 -0.16
CA SER A 168 -4.90 5.59 -0.75
C SER A 168 -4.02 6.69 -1.37
N ASN A 169 -4.61 7.57 -2.18
CA ASN A 169 -3.91 8.66 -2.91
C ASN A 169 -2.80 8.16 -3.82
N VAL A 170 -3.03 7.00 -4.41
CA VAL A 170 -2.06 6.39 -5.29
C VAL A 170 -1.97 7.26 -6.55
N PRO A 171 -0.74 7.63 -6.99
CA PRO A 171 -0.57 8.51 -8.13
C PRO A 171 -1.21 7.91 -9.38
N ILE A 172 -1.84 8.77 -10.18
CA ILE A 172 -2.43 8.39 -11.45
C ILE A 172 -1.38 8.54 -12.55
N SER A 173 -1.15 7.49 -13.33
CA SER A 173 -0.19 7.52 -14.44
C SER A 173 -0.74 6.74 -15.63
N ASN A 174 -0.28 7.08 -16.84
CA ASN A 174 -0.51 6.22 -18.00
C ASN A 174 0.07 4.82 -17.73
N VAL A 175 -0.54 3.80 -18.34
CA VAL A 175 0.03 2.44 -18.32
C VAL A 175 1.41 2.49 -18.97
N ARG A 176 2.43 2.12 -18.21
CA ARG A 176 3.81 2.02 -18.66
C ARG A 176 4.21 0.56 -18.71
N MET A 177 4.79 0.16 -19.84
CA MET A 177 5.42 -1.15 -19.97
C MET A 177 6.71 -1.18 -19.15
N SER A 178 6.93 -2.28 -18.46
CA SER A 178 8.11 -2.55 -17.63
C SER A 178 9.36 -2.68 -18.49
N TYR A 179 9.25 -3.27 -19.69
CA TYR A 179 10.33 -3.30 -20.67
C TYR A 179 10.48 -1.94 -21.36
N THR A 180 11.66 -1.31 -21.22
CA THR A 180 11.96 -0.01 -21.84
C THR A 180 13.05 -0.10 -22.91
N ALA A 181 14.15 -0.82 -22.63
CA ALA A 181 15.28 -1.00 -23.53
C ALA A 181 15.99 -2.34 -23.26
N PRO A 182 16.80 -2.86 -24.21
CA PRO A 182 17.62 -4.05 -23.97
C PRO A 182 18.67 -3.80 -22.90
N VAL A 183 18.78 -4.71 -21.92
CA VAL A 183 19.76 -4.66 -20.83
C VAL A 183 20.90 -5.65 -21.12
N ARG A 184 22.16 -5.20 -21.00
CA ARG A 184 23.36 -6.01 -21.31
C ARG A 184 24.53 -5.74 -20.38
N ARG A 185 25.59 -6.55 -20.51
CA ARG A 185 26.81 -6.45 -19.71
C ARG A 185 27.37 -5.03 -19.67
N GLY A 186 27.76 -4.59 -18.48
CA GLY A 186 28.31 -3.26 -18.21
C GLY A 186 27.26 -2.24 -17.76
N GLU A 187 25.97 -2.57 -17.86
CA GLU A 187 24.90 -1.71 -17.35
C GLU A 187 24.79 -1.79 -15.81
N TYR A 188 24.38 -0.65 -15.25
CA TYR A 188 24.03 -0.52 -13.84
C TYR A 188 22.68 0.19 -13.76
N SER A 189 21.63 -0.56 -13.45
CA SER A 189 20.28 -0.03 -13.46
C SER A 189 19.35 -0.85 -12.58
N ARG A 190 18.16 -0.29 -12.35
CA ARG A 190 17.07 -0.99 -11.68
C ARG A 190 16.64 -2.25 -12.43
N ASP A 191 16.63 -2.20 -13.76
CA ASP A 191 16.19 -3.31 -14.61
C ASP A 191 17.12 -4.52 -14.43
N VAL A 192 18.42 -4.28 -14.22
CA VAL A 192 19.38 -5.33 -13.86
C VAL A 192 18.98 -6.02 -12.55
N ALA A 193 18.58 -5.26 -11.51
CA ALA A 193 18.15 -5.86 -10.25
C ALA A 193 16.89 -6.72 -10.43
N VAL A 194 15.95 -6.28 -11.27
CA VAL A 194 14.72 -7.03 -11.59
C VAL A 194 15.09 -8.36 -12.23
N ILE A 195 15.99 -8.32 -13.21
CA ILE A 195 16.51 -9.50 -13.91
C ILE A 195 17.18 -10.45 -12.91
N GLN A 196 18.07 -9.95 -12.05
CA GLN A 196 18.81 -10.77 -11.09
C GLN A 196 17.88 -11.49 -10.11
N ILE A 197 16.80 -10.85 -9.68
CA ILE A 197 15.85 -11.44 -8.73
C ILE A 197 14.88 -12.39 -9.38
N ALA A 198 14.37 -12.05 -10.56
CA ALA A 198 13.58 -13.00 -11.34
C ALA A 198 14.42 -14.26 -11.59
N LEU A 199 15.66 -14.12 -12.06
CA LEU A 199 16.57 -15.26 -12.30
C LEU A 199 16.82 -16.07 -11.02
N ASN A 200 17.09 -15.42 -9.89
CA ASN A 200 17.33 -16.13 -8.63
C ASN A 200 16.09 -16.90 -8.13
N ARG A 201 14.89 -16.32 -8.20
CA ARG A 201 13.65 -17.04 -7.83
C ARG A 201 13.41 -18.20 -8.80
N ILE A 202 13.54 -17.96 -10.10
CA ILE A 202 13.36 -18.98 -11.14
C ILE A 202 14.39 -20.10 -10.98
N SER A 203 15.61 -19.79 -10.53
CA SER A 203 16.66 -20.80 -10.30
C SER A 203 16.33 -21.81 -9.21
N GLU A 204 15.36 -21.54 -8.34
CA GLU A 204 14.91 -22.50 -7.33
C GLU A 204 14.22 -23.71 -7.97
N ASP A 205 13.45 -23.47 -9.03
CA ASP A 205 12.77 -24.51 -9.81
C ASP A 205 13.61 -24.97 -11.02
N TYR A 206 14.51 -24.11 -11.51
CA TYR A 206 15.40 -24.35 -12.65
C TYR A 206 16.88 -24.24 -12.23
N PRO A 207 17.43 -25.23 -11.50
CA PRO A 207 18.72 -25.14 -10.82
C PRO A 207 19.94 -25.05 -11.75
N LEU A 208 19.75 -25.26 -13.06
CA LEU A 208 20.80 -25.00 -14.06
C LEU A 208 21.10 -23.50 -14.19
N ILE A 209 20.13 -22.62 -13.92
CA ILE A 209 20.35 -21.18 -13.88
C ILE A 209 21.21 -20.87 -12.65
N PRO A 210 22.44 -20.34 -12.81
CA PRO A 210 23.29 -20.02 -11.68
C PRO A 210 22.65 -18.96 -10.77
N LYS A 211 22.69 -19.17 -9.45
CA LYS A 211 22.39 -18.11 -8.47
C LYS A 211 23.44 -17.01 -8.56
N ILE A 212 22.98 -15.77 -8.56
CA ILE A 212 23.81 -14.57 -8.73
C ILE A 212 23.55 -13.54 -7.63
N ALA A 213 24.54 -12.68 -7.37
CA ALA A 213 24.34 -11.56 -6.48
C ALA A 213 23.33 -10.56 -7.09
N VAL A 214 22.52 -9.94 -6.23
CA VAL A 214 21.60 -8.87 -6.63
C VAL A 214 22.27 -7.53 -6.30
N ASP A 215 23.15 -7.09 -7.18
CA ASP A 215 23.97 -5.88 -7.01
C ASP A 215 23.61 -4.76 -7.99
N SER A 216 22.55 -4.95 -8.80
CA SER A 216 22.12 -4.06 -9.87
C SER A 216 23.16 -3.85 -10.98
N ARG A 217 24.25 -4.62 -11.01
CA ARG A 217 25.32 -4.55 -12.03
C ARG A 217 25.22 -5.76 -12.95
N PHE A 218 25.08 -5.51 -14.25
CA PHE A 218 25.03 -6.57 -15.23
C PHE A 218 26.46 -7.04 -15.52
N GLY A 219 26.99 -7.87 -14.63
CA GLY A 219 28.32 -8.46 -14.74
C GLY A 219 28.34 -9.75 -15.55
N GLU A 220 29.50 -10.40 -15.60
CA GLU A 220 29.69 -11.68 -16.29
C GLU A 220 28.80 -12.79 -15.71
N SER A 221 28.63 -12.83 -14.39
CA SER A 221 27.75 -13.78 -13.71
C SER A 221 26.29 -13.61 -14.15
N THR A 222 25.81 -12.37 -14.25
CA THR A 222 24.45 -12.06 -14.69
C THR A 222 24.27 -12.45 -16.16
N GLU A 223 25.21 -12.13 -17.04
CA GLU A 223 25.12 -12.57 -18.44
C GLU A 223 25.08 -14.09 -18.58
N ARG A 224 25.90 -14.81 -17.83
CA ARG A 224 25.91 -16.27 -17.85
C ARG A 224 24.56 -16.83 -17.44
N ALA A 225 23.96 -16.31 -16.37
CA ALA A 225 22.63 -16.71 -15.93
C ALA A 225 21.54 -16.38 -16.96
N VAL A 226 21.62 -15.21 -17.61
CA VAL A 226 20.72 -14.83 -18.71
C VAL A 226 20.85 -15.79 -19.89
N ARG A 227 22.07 -16.16 -20.30
CA ARG A 227 22.28 -17.13 -21.39
C ARG A 227 21.68 -18.49 -21.04
N THR A 228 21.93 -19.00 -19.84
CA THR A 228 21.35 -20.28 -19.40
C THR A 228 19.82 -20.21 -19.36
N PHE A 229 19.25 -19.10 -18.89
CA PHE A 229 17.80 -18.88 -18.95
C PHE A 229 17.28 -18.87 -20.40
N GLN A 230 17.94 -18.15 -21.30
CA GLN A 230 17.57 -18.08 -22.72
C GLN A 230 17.60 -19.46 -23.37
N GLU A 231 18.62 -20.26 -23.08
CA GLU A 231 18.75 -21.65 -23.57
C GLU A 231 17.57 -22.52 -23.08
N ILE A 232 17.28 -22.52 -21.78
CA ILE A 232 16.19 -23.32 -21.18
C ILE A 232 14.84 -22.98 -21.79
N PHE A 233 14.58 -21.70 -22.07
CA PHE A 233 13.28 -21.23 -22.55
C PHE A 233 13.23 -20.99 -24.07
N ASN A 234 14.18 -21.53 -24.83
CA ASN A 234 14.25 -21.44 -26.30
C ASN A 234 14.14 -20.00 -26.82
N LEU A 235 14.84 -19.07 -26.16
CA LEU A 235 14.98 -17.67 -26.56
C LEU A 235 16.28 -17.48 -27.36
N THR A 236 16.47 -16.30 -27.97
CA THR A 236 17.75 -15.92 -28.58
C THR A 236 18.88 -16.00 -27.56
N LEU A 237 19.90 -16.84 -27.82
CA LEU A 237 21.02 -17.10 -26.91
C LEU A 237 22.13 -16.04 -27.07
N ASP A 238 21.82 -14.78 -26.78
CA ASP A 238 22.74 -13.64 -26.96
C ASP A 238 23.27 -13.03 -25.65
N GLY A 239 22.75 -13.45 -24.50
CA GLY A 239 23.10 -12.89 -23.19
C GLY A 239 22.56 -11.48 -22.94
N ILE A 240 21.70 -10.98 -23.83
CA ILE A 240 21.06 -9.66 -23.75
C ILE A 240 19.61 -9.85 -23.32
N VAL A 241 19.17 -9.11 -22.30
CA VAL A 241 17.76 -9.13 -21.91
C VAL A 241 16.99 -8.16 -22.80
N GLY A 242 16.61 -8.65 -23.98
CA GLY A 242 15.66 -7.99 -24.88
C GLY A 242 14.21 -8.21 -24.46
N LYS A 243 13.27 -7.64 -25.22
CA LYS A 243 11.83 -7.67 -24.92
C LYS A 243 11.30 -9.08 -24.60
N ALA A 244 11.63 -10.06 -25.43
CA ALA A 244 11.15 -11.44 -25.26
C ALA A 244 11.70 -12.08 -23.96
N THR A 245 12.99 -11.90 -23.68
CA THR A 245 13.62 -12.39 -22.45
C THR A 245 13.03 -11.72 -21.21
N TRP A 246 12.84 -10.40 -21.25
CA TRP A 246 12.24 -9.64 -20.17
C TRP A 246 10.84 -10.14 -19.80
N TYR A 247 9.93 -10.21 -20.77
CA TYR A 247 8.56 -10.65 -20.49
C TYR A 247 8.49 -12.13 -20.08
N LYS A 248 9.38 -12.99 -20.59
CA LYS A 248 9.46 -14.38 -20.12
C LYS A 248 9.92 -14.46 -18.66
N LEU A 249 10.87 -13.63 -18.23
CA LEU A 249 11.28 -13.52 -16.83
C LEU A 249 10.11 -13.08 -15.94
N ILE A 250 9.41 -12.00 -16.32
CA ILE A 250 8.26 -11.49 -15.56
C ILE A 250 7.15 -12.53 -15.46
N TYR A 251 6.77 -13.16 -16.58
CA TYR A 251 5.74 -14.20 -16.61
C TYR A 251 6.04 -15.35 -15.63
N LEU A 252 7.26 -15.88 -15.66
CA LEU A 252 7.67 -16.98 -14.78
C LEU A 252 7.75 -16.53 -13.32
N TYR A 253 8.36 -15.36 -13.06
CA TYR A 253 8.47 -14.80 -11.72
C TYR A 253 7.08 -14.60 -11.08
N THR A 254 6.17 -13.91 -11.77
CA THR A 254 4.79 -13.67 -11.33
C THR A 254 4.03 -14.98 -11.11
N GLY A 255 4.21 -15.97 -11.98
CA GLY A 255 3.58 -17.29 -11.84
C GLY A 255 4.09 -18.07 -10.62
N MET A 256 5.41 -18.11 -10.41
CA MET A 256 6.03 -18.84 -9.30
C MET A 256 5.75 -18.22 -7.93
N THR A 257 5.72 -16.90 -7.87
CA THR A 257 5.43 -16.16 -6.62
C THR A 257 3.93 -15.93 -6.42
N GLY A 258 3.10 -16.29 -7.40
CA GLY A 258 1.65 -16.10 -7.35
C GLY A 258 1.23 -14.64 -7.19
N LEU A 259 1.98 -13.66 -7.71
CA LEU A 259 1.63 -12.23 -7.50
C LEU A 259 0.28 -11.84 -8.09
N SER A 260 -0.20 -12.58 -9.10
CA SER A 260 -1.54 -12.40 -9.68
C SER A 260 -2.63 -13.23 -8.97
N GLU A 261 -2.29 -13.85 -7.85
CA GLU A 261 -3.15 -14.75 -7.07
C GLU A 261 -3.37 -14.22 -5.64
N ILE A 262 -4.48 -14.61 -5.03
CA ILE A 262 -4.89 -14.13 -3.70
C ILE A 262 -3.91 -14.56 -2.58
N ASN A 263 -3.24 -15.70 -2.77
CA ASN A 263 -2.27 -16.29 -1.84
C ASN A 263 -0.82 -16.04 -2.27
N SER A 264 -0.57 -14.91 -2.96
CA SER A 264 0.77 -14.42 -3.33
C SER A 264 1.80 -14.61 -2.21
N GLU A 265 2.99 -15.12 -2.57
CA GLU A 265 4.17 -15.17 -1.69
C GLU A 265 4.61 -13.75 -1.26
N GLY A 266 4.19 -12.74 -2.02
CA GLY A 266 4.45 -11.34 -1.78
C GLY A 266 5.73 -10.86 -2.45
N GLN A 267 5.63 -9.74 -3.16
CA GLN A 267 6.80 -8.98 -3.53
C GLN A 267 7.07 -7.98 -2.42
N LYS A 268 8.00 -8.33 -1.54
CA LYS A 268 8.50 -7.36 -0.55
C LYS A 268 9.12 -6.17 -1.30
N TYR A 269 8.93 -4.97 -0.78
CA TYR A 269 9.56 -3.74 -1.29
C TYR A 269 11.09 -3.90 -1.46
N PHE A 270 11.67 -4.76 -0.63
CA PHE A 270 13.08 -5.03 -0.43
C PHE A 270 13.22 -6.57 -0.30
N SER A 271 14.06 -7.24 -1.09
CA SER A 271 14.32 -8.71 -1.02
C SER A 271 15.13 -9.20 0.21
N SER A 272 15.36 -8.35 1.20
CA SER A 272 16.01 -8.58 2.50
C SER A 272 15.22 -7.74 3.49
N SER A 273 15.19 -8.16 4.75
CA SER A 273 14.40 -7.50 5.79
C SER A 273 14.63 -5.98 5.81
N LEU A 274 13.61 -5.22 6.21
CA LEU A 274 13.75 -3.84 6.68
C LEU A 274 14.66 -3.72 7.92
N GLU A 275 15.26 -4.84 8.36
CA GLU A 275 16.30 -4.83 9.38
C GLU A 275 17.57 -4.25 8.78
N TYR A 276 18.05 -3.23 9.46
CA TYR A 276 19.30 -2.54 9.18
C TYR A 276 20.50 -3.51 9.26
N PRO A 277 21.27 -3.75 8.18
CA PRO A 277 22.49 -4.54 8.28
C PRO A 277 23.74 -3.65 8.40
N ASP A 278 23.80 -2.53 7.67
CA ASP A 278 24.97 -1.65 7.57
C ASP A 278 24.58 -0.19 7.28
N ALA A 279 25.43 0.75 7.70
CA ALA A 279 25.27 2.19 7.53
C ALA A 279 25.30 2.63 6.05
N ILE A 280 24.54 3.68 5.71
CA ILE A 280 24.57 4.31 4.38
C ILE A 280 25.27 5.66 4.48
N GLU A 281 26.38 5.80 3.75
CA GLU A 281 27.28 6.96 3.79
C GLU A 281 27.49 7.59 2.41
N LEU A 282 28.10 8.78 2.38
CA LEU A 282 28.42 9.49 1.14
C LEU A 282 29.15 8.58 0.14
N GLY A 283 28.68 8.58 -1.10
CA GLY A 283 29.26 7.79 -2.18
C GLY A 283 28.82 6.33 -2.21
N ASN A 284 28.08 5.84 -1.20
CA ASN A 284 27.41 4.56 -1.28
C ASN A 284 26.47 4.55 -2.49
N THR A 285 26.29 3.37 -3.07
CA THR A 285 25.42 3.19 -4.23
C THR A 285 24.59 1.95 -4.05
N GLY A 286 23.52 1.83 -4.82
CA GLY A 286 22.68 0.66 -4.82
C GLY A 286 21.36 0.93 -4.14
N GLU A 287 20.66 -0.14 -3.87
CA GLU A 287 19.26 -0.04 -3.50
C GLU A 287 19.03 0.59 -2.13
N LYS A 288 19.85 0.28 -1.12
CA LYS A 288 19.70 0.88 0.22
C LYS A 288 19.61 2.41 0.14
N VAL A 289 20.43 3.00 -0.73
CA VAL A 289 20.41 4.44 -1.06
C VAL A 289 19.09 4.86 -1.69
N TYR A 290 18.57 4.12 -2.68
CA TYR A 290 17.27 4.41 -3.29
C TYR A 290 16.12 4.39 -2.26
N VAL A 291 16.16 3.45 -1.30
CA VAL A 291 15.16 3.39 -0.22
C VAL A 291 15.23 4.64 0.64
N THR A 292 16.45 4.98 1.07
CA THR A 292 16.68 6.17 1.88
C THR A 292 16.23 7.43 1.14
N GLN A 293 16.57 7.59 -0.13
CA GLN A 293 16.14 8.71 -0.97
C GLN A 293 14.60 8.75 -1.09
N TYR A 294 13.95 7.61 -1.25
CA TYR A 294 12.48 7.53 -1.28
C TYR A 294 11.84 8.01 0.02
N LEU A 295 12.28 7.45 1.15
CA LEU A 295 11.73 7.80 2.45
C LEU A 295 11.99 9.29 2.75
N LEU A 296 13.20 9.79 2.46
CA LEU A 296 13.56 11.20 2.65
C LEU A 296 12.73 12.11 1.76
N GLN A 297 12.49 11.73 0.51
CA GLN A 297 11.65 12.52 -0.40
C GLN A 297 10.21 12.61 0.12
N ALA A 298 9.64 11.49 0.57
CA ALA A 298 8.30 11.48 1.15
C ALA A 298 8.21 12.34 2.43
N VAL A 299 9.23 12.25 3.29
CA VAL A 299 9.33 13.07 4.50
C VAL A 299 9.47 14.56 4.17
N SER A 300 10.29 14.93 3.17
CA SER A 300 10.54 16.32 2.77
C SER A 300 9.28 17.08 2.35
N TRP A 301 8.24 16.39 1.86
CA TRP A 301 6.96 17.01 1.50
C TRP A 301 6.19 17.57 2.71
N PHE A 302 6.41 17.01 3.89
CA PHE A 302 5.70 17.38 5.12
C PHE A 302 6.58 18.20 6.07
N TYR A 303 7.90 18.12 5.89
CA TYR A 303 8.87 18.81 6.73
C TYR A 303 9.76 19.70 5.85
N PRO A 304 9.39 20.99 5.67
CA PRO A 304 10.08 21.91 4.75
C PRO A 304 11.57 22.13 5.04
N ASN A 305 12.01 21.85 6.26
CA ASN A 305 13.42 21.97 6.65
C ASN A 305 14.28 20.81 6.12
N ILE A 306 13.67 19.72 5.66
CA ILE A 306 14.37 18.59 5.05
C ILE A 306 14.43 18.84 3.53
N PRO A 307 15.62 19.02 2.93
CA PRO A 307 15.78 19.11 1.48
C PRO A 307 15.13 17.96 0.72
N THR A 308 14.55 18.27 -0.44
CA THR A 308 14.12 17.26 -1.42
C THR A 308 15.33 16.52 -1.97
N VAL A 309 15.15 15.26 -2.35
CA VAL A 309 16.24 14.39 -2.81
C VAL A 309 15.94 13.81 -4.19
N GLU A 310 17.00 13.59 -4.96
CA GLU A 310 16.89 12.99 -6.30
C GLU A 310 17.13 11.48 -6.22
N PHE A 311 16.35 10.71 -6.96
CA PHE A 311 16.44 9.25 -7.04
C PHE A 311 17.59 8.80 -7.94
N THR A 312 18.82 9.10 -7.52
CA THR A 312 20.02 8.82 -8.32
C THR A 312 20.59 7.43 -8.06
N GLY A 313 20.23 6.79 -6.94
CA GLY A 313 20.82 5.51 -6.53
C GLY A 313 22.27 5.61 -6.05
N ARG A 314 22.78 6.84 -5.91
CA ARG A 314 24.07 7.19 -5.33
C ARG A 314 23.82 8.18 -4.20
N PHE A 315 24.28 7.83 -3.01
CA PHE A 315 24.11 8.67 -1.83
C PHE A 315 25.05 9.87 -1.97
N ASN A 316 24.49 11.03 -2.28
CA ASN A 316 25.23 12.23 -2.63
C ASN A 316 25.18 13.27 -1.50
N GLU A 317 25.85 14.40 -1.68
CA GLU A 317 25.91 15.48 -0.68
C GLU A 317 24.53 16.04 -0.33
N ASN A 318 23.59 16.08 -1.28
CA ASN A 318 22.23 16.53 -1.02
C ASN A 318 21.48 15.54 -0.13
N ASP A 319 21.66 14.22 -0.34
CA ASP A 319 21.09 13.19 0.51
C ASP A 319 21.66 13.27 1.94
N VAL A 320 22.98 13.46 2.07
CA VAL A 320 23.67 13.68 3.36
C VAL A 320 23.06 14.86 4.12
N ASN A 321 22.78 15.98 3.43
CA ASN A 321 22.16 17.16 4.02
C ASN A 321 20.71 16.90 4.47
N ALA A 322 19.92 16.19 3.66
CA ALA A 322 18.58 15.76 4.03
C ALA A 322 18.57 14.87 5.29
N VAL A 323 19.54 13.96 5.39
CA VAL A 323 19.72 13.12 6.58
C VAL A 323 20.12 13.93 7.81
N LYS A 324 21.01 14.91 7.67
CA LYS A 324 21.40 15.79 8.79
C LYS A 324 20.22 16.57 9.35
N GLU A 325 19.34 17.10 8.50
CA GLU A 325 18.15 17.82 8.96
C GLU A 325 17.12 16.89 9.62
N LEU A 326 16.99 15.66 9.14
CA LEU A 326 16.21 14.62 9.85
C LEU A 326 16.83 14.28 11.21
N GLN A 327 18.14 14.01 11.27
CA GLN A 327 18.85 13.70 12.51
C GLN A 327 18.70 14.83 13.54
N LYS A 328 18.85 16.07 13.10
CA LYS A 328 18.65 17.27 13.91
C LYS A 328 17.23 17.37 14.46
N MET A 329 16.22 17.07 13.65
CA MET A 329 14.81 17.05 14.09
C MET A 329 14.59 16.08 15.25
N TYR A 330 15.27 14.93 15.23
CA TYR A 330 15.19 13.89 16.27
C TYR A 330 16.29 13.98 17.33
N SER A 331 17.08 15.06 17.35
CA SER A 331 18.22 15.24 18.27
C SER A 331 19.26 14.10 18.22
N LEU A 332 19.40 13.46 17.06
CA LEU A 332 20.47 12.49 16.77
C LEU A 332 21.78 13.22 16.39
N PRO A 333 22.94 12.57 16.52
CA PRO A 333 24.19 13.08 15.95
C PRO A 333 24.03 13.37 14.46
N GLN A 334 24.37 14.59 14.03
CA GLN A 334 24.20 15.06 12.64
C GLN A 334 25.34 14.57 11.73
N THR A 335 25.55 13.26 11.69
CA THR A 335 26.60 12.61 10.89
C THR A 335 26.30 12.67 9.39
N GLY A 336 25.02 12.76 9.02
CA GLY A 336 24.56 12.57 7.64
C GLY A 336 24.69 11.12 7.14
N VAL A 337 25.03 10.20 8.03
CA VAL A 337 25.09 8.76 7.80
C VAL A 337 23.76 8.15 8.24
N VAL A 338 23.17 7.29 7.42
CA VAL A 338 21.97 6.53 7.82
C VAL A 338 22.42 5.29 8.56
N ASP A 339 22.66 5.46 9.86
CA ASP A 339 22.86 4.36 10.80
C ASP A 339 21.53 3.75 11.27
N GLU A 340 21.57 2.74 12.14
CA GLU A 340 20.37 2.00 12.60
C GLU A 340 19.31 2.96 13.18
N LYS A 341 19.75 3.86 14.06
CA LYS A 341 18.86 4.83 14.70
C LYS A 341 18.30 5.84 13.71
N THR A 342 19.12 6.28 12.75
CA THR A 342 18.70 7.20 11.68
C THR A 342 17.70 6.53 10.73
N TRP A 343 17.88 5.24 10.45
CA TRP A 343 16.94 4.44 9.68
C TRP A 343 15.60 4.31 10.39
N ASP A 344 15.60 4.01 11.70
CA ASP A 344 14.39 3.90 12.50
C ASP A 344 13.57 5.20 12.48
N VAL A 345 14.20 6.36 12.72
CA VAL A 345 13.49 7.65 12.64
C VAL A 345 12.97 7.93 11.24
N LEU A 346 13.75 7.66 10.20
CA LEU A 346 13.35 7.90 8.83
C LEU A 346 12.11 7.07 8.47
N TYR A 347 12.15 5.79 8.80
CA TYR A 347 11.07 4.86 8.55
C TYR A 347 9.81 5.22 9.36
N GLN A 348 9.92 5.44 10.68
CA GLN A 348 8.77 5.77 11.52
C GLN A 348 8.14 7.12 11.14
N THR A 349 8.96 8.11 10.73
CA THR A 349 8.45 9.39 10.23
C THR A 349 7.63 9.21 8.96
N PHE A 350 8.17 8.45 7.99
CA PHE A 350 7.47 8.14 6.76
C PHE A 350 6.12 7.44 7.02
N ILE A 351 6.12 6.44 7.90
CA ILE A 351 4.89 5.71 8.22
C ILE A 351 3.91 6.62 8.97
N GLY A 352 4.36 7.46 9.89
CA GLY A 352 3.50 8.41 10.61
C GLY A 352 2.82 9.42 9.69
N ILE A 353 3.54 9.95 8.70
CA ILE A 353 2.96 10.79 7.64
C ILE A 353 1.89 10.03 6.86
N ARG A 354 2.21 8.81 6.42
CA ARG A 354 1.29 7.95 5.66
C ARG A 354 0.00 7.71 6.45
N ASP A 355 0.12 7.36 7.72
CA ASP A 355 -1.03 7.04 8.57
C ASP A 355 -1.86 8.30 8.90
N ALA A 356 -1.22 9.46 9.07
CA ALA A 356 -1.91 10.74 9.23
C ALA A 356 -2.73 11.13 7.99
N LEU A 357 -2.16 10.93 6.77
CA LEU A 357 -2.88 11.16 5.52
C LEU A 357 -4.04 10.19 5.34
N ASN A 358 -3.84 8.92 5.63
CA ASN A 358 -4.89 7.91 5.56
C ASN A 358 -6.06 8.25 6.51
N ASN A 359 -5.78 8.66 7.75
CA ASN A 359 -6.81 9.07 8.71
C ASN A 359 -7.54 10.37 8.31
N ALA A 360 -6.84 11.31 7.66
CA ALA A 360 -7.44 12.56 7.20
C ALA A 360 -8.42 12.36 6.02
N LEU A 361 -8.20 11.30 5.23
CA LEU A 361 -8.98 11.03 4.02
C LEU A 361 -10.05 9.97 4.25
N ASN A 362 -9.83 9.04 5.19
CA ASN A 362 -10.78 8.01 5.60
C ASN A 362 -11.02 8.07 7.12
N PRO A 363 -11.76 9.07 7.64
CA PRO A 363 -11.89 9.29 9.08
C PRO A 363 -12.65 8.20 9.87
N ILE A 364 -13.20 7.16 9.23
CA ILE A 364 -14.28 6.34 9.82
C ILE A 364 -13.85 4.97 10.38
N GLU A 365 -12.65 4.44 10.15
CA GLU A 365 -12.36 3.06 10.60
C GLU A 365 -10.99 2.88 11.26
N LYS A 366 -10.89 3.20 12.55
CA LYS A 366 -9.71 2.89 13.38
C LYS A 366 -9.96 1.65 14.24
N GLU A 367 -9.10 0.64 14.10
CA GLU A 367 -9.12 -0.57 14.92
C GLU A 367 -8.65 -0.26 16.35
N ILE A 368 -9.38 -0.77 17.35
CA ILE A 368 -9.02 -0.61 18.77
C ILE A 368 -7.74 -1.39 19.05
N THR A 369 -6.60 -0.69 19.09
CA THR A 369 -5.31 -1.28 19.47
C THR A 369 -5.03 -0.96 20.94
N TYR A 370 -4.63 -1.94 21.76
CA TYR A 370 -4.25 -1.75 23.17
C TYR A 370 -2.75 -1.46 23.30
N LEU A 371 -2.36 -0.54 24.19
CA LEU A 371 -0.95 -0.30 24.48
C LEU A 371 -0.52 -1.38 25.45
N ASN A 372 0.40 -2.24 25.02
CA ASN A 372 0.87 -3.39 25.79
C ASN A 372 2.26 -3.18 26.44
N SER A 373 2.92 -2.04 26.16
CA SER A 373 4.30 -1.78 26.58
C SER A 373 4.38 -0.66 27.63
N LEU A 374 5.13 -0.93 28.71
CA LEU A 374 5.45 0.00 29.81
C LEU A 374 6.83 0.67 29.66
N ASN A 375 7.58 0.32 28.62
CA ASN A 375 9.00 0.69 28.50
C ASN A 375 9.22 1.79 27.46
N LEU A 376 8.39 2.84 27.46
CA LEU A 376 8.56 3.99 26.54
C LEU A 376 9.17 5.18 27.29
N ASN A 377 10.34 5.59 26.84
CA ASN A 377 11.15 6.65 27.42
C ASN A 377 11.33 7.82 26.44
N TYR A 378 11.64 8.99 26.98
CA TYR A 378 12.03 10.14 26.15
C TYR A 378 13.22 9.79 25.26
N GLY A 379 13.09 10.07 23.96
CA GLY A 379 14.10 9.72 22.94
C GLY A 379 13.88 8.36 22.27
N ASP A 380 12.95 7.53 22.75
CA ASP A 380 12.59 6.29 22.07
C ASP A 380 11.93 6.57 20.73
N VAL A 381 12.26 5.77 19.72
CA VAL A 381 11.68 5.85 18.38
C VAL A 381 11.24 4.47 17.95
N ASN A 382 9.95 4.18 18.03
CA ASN A 382 9.41 2.87 17.69
C ASN A 382 7.89 2.94 17.48
N ARG A 383 7.32 1.79 17.08
CA ARG A 383 5.89 1.64 16.85
C ARG A 383 5.05 1.87 18.12
N ASP A 384 5.51 1.43 19.29
CA ASP A 384 4.75 1.56 20.54
C ASP A 384 4.57 3.04 20.93
N VAL A 385 5.60 3.87 20.70
CA VAL A 385 5.50 5.32 20.87
C VAL A 385 4.49 5.93 19.90
N ARG A 386 4.44 5.44 18.66
CA ARG A 386 3.47 5.92 17.68
C ARG A 386 2.04 5.59 18.12
N ASP A 387 1.81 4.35 18.53
CA ASP A 387 0.52 3.89 19.02
C ASP A 387 0.08 4.72 20.26
N LEU A 388 1.04 5.15 21.08
CA LEU A 388 0.80 6.08 22.19
C LEU A 388 0.38 7.47 21.71
N GLN A 389 1.14 8.07 20.79
CA GLN A 389 0.85 9.39 20.23
C GLN A 389 -0.53 9.43 19.57
N GLU A 390 -0.87 8.37 18.82
CA GLU A 390 -2.18 8.22 18.21
C GLU A 390 -3.30 8.24 19.24
N LYS A 391 -3.19 7.46 20.33
CA LYS A 391 -4.19 7.47 21.40
C LYS A 391 -4.32 8.81 22.08
N LEU A 392 -3.19 9.47 22.37
CA LEU A 392 -3.20 10.79 22.98
C LEU A 392 -3.87 11.84 22.08
N ASN A 393 -3.80 11.69 20.76
CA ASN A 393 -4.51 12.54 19.81
C ASN A 393 -6.01 12.25 19.77
N GLU A 394 -6.43 11.00 19.91
CA GLU A 394 -7.86 10.66 19.97
C GLU A 394 -8.49 11.10 21.29
N ILE A 395 -7.74 11.01 22.39
CA ILE A 395 -8.19 11.52 23.70
C ILE A 395 -8.25 13.06 23.73
N ALA A 396 -7.62 13.73 22.77
CA ALA A 396 -7.67 15.18 22.67
C ALA A 396 -9.10 15.66 22.37
N GLU A 397 -9.69 16.45 23.28
CA GLU A 397 -10.86 17.26 22.95
C GLU A 397 -10.53 18.17 21.77
N THR A 398 -11.53 18.48 20.95
CA THR A 398 -11.45 19.16 19.63
C THR A 398 -10.72 20.51 19.62
N GLN A 399 -10.34 21.05 20.77
CA GLN A 399 -9.61 22.32 20.92
C GLN A 399 -8.11 22.17 21.24
N SER A 400 -7.58 20.95 21.42
CA SER A 400 -6.14 20.72 21.62
C SER A 400 -5.41 20.46 20.30
N GLU A 401 -4.24 21.06 20.12
CA GLU A 401 -3.35 20.74 18.99
C GLU A 401 -2.97 19.25 19.01
N ARG A 402 -3.30 18.54 17.92
CA ARG A 402 -2.87 17.15 17.70
C ARG A 402 -1.38 17.12 17.44
N ILE A 403 -0.67 16.18 18.05
CA ILE A 403 0.75 15.92 17.75
C ILE A 403 0.85 15.00 16.54
N MET A 404 1.94 15.06 15.78
CA MET A 404 2.14 14.06 14.73
C MET A 404 2.50 12.71 15.35
N ALA A 405 1.81 11.64 14.95
CA ALA A 405 2.11 10.29 15.37
C ALA A 405 3.26 9.69 14.53
N ASN A 406 4.47 10.20 14.76
CA ASN A 406 5.68 9.83 14.01
C ASN A 406 6.52 8.73 14.69
N GLY A 407 6.06 8.19 15.82
CA GLY A 407 6.77 7.13 16.55
C GLY A 407 7.94 7.59 17.39
N ALA A 408 8.20 8.89 17.52
CA ALA A 408 9.30 9.41 18.33
C ALA A 408 8.84 10.08 19.61
N PHE A 409 9.38 9.65 20.75
CA PHE A 409 9.02 10.16 22.07
C PHE A 409 9.76 11.47 22.30
N SER A 410 9.26 12.51 21.64
CA SER A 410 9.85 13.84 21.61
C SER A 410 9.34 14.70 22.76
N ARG A 411 9.85 15.93 22.82
CA ARG A 411 9.32 16.97 23.72
C ARG A 411 7.82 17.21 23.50
N GLN A 412 7.32 17.09 22.28
CA GLN A 412 5.90 17.22 21.98
C GLN A 412 5.08 16.07 22.58
N THR A 413 5.57 14.84 22.47
CA THR A 413 4.93 13.65 23.07
C THR A 413 4.93 13.74 24.60
N SER A 414 6.06 14.13 25.20
CA SER A 414 6.16 14.32 26.65
C SER A 414 5.24 15.43 27.15
N ALA A 415 5.17 16.56 26.46
CA ALA A 415 4.25 17.66 26.79
C ALA A 415 2.77 17.21 26.68
N ARG A 416 2.45 16.43 25.65
CA ARG A 416 1.10 15.88 25.46
C ARG A 416 0.72 14.89 26.56
N LEU A 417 1.66 14.06 27.02
CA LEU A 417 1.48 13.20 28.19
C LEU A 417 1.26 14.01 29.46
N ALA A 418 2.08 15.04 29.71
CA ALA A 418 1.92 15.90 30.89
C ALA A 418 0.55 16.60 30.90
N GLN A 419 0.05 17.00 29.72
CA GLN A 419 -1.30 17.54 29.58
C GLN A 419 -2.38 16.48 29.87
N PHE A 420 -2.25 15.28 29.32
CA PHE A 420 -3.18 14.17 29.62
C PHE A 420 -3.20 13.86 31.13
N GLN A 421 -2.03 13.78 31.77
CA GLN A 421 -1.88 13.54 33.19
C GLN A 421 -2.58 14.63 34.00
N LYS A 422 -2.34 15.91 33.67
CA LYS A 422 -3.02 17.05 34.30
C LYS A 422 -4.54 16.91 34.24
N THR A 423 -5.08 16.64 33.06
CA THR A 423 -6.54 16.54 32.84
C THR A 423 -7.17 15.36 33.59
N ASN A 424 -6.39 14.31 33.87
CA ASN A 424 -6.84 13.11 34.56
C ASN A 424 -6.44 13.06 36.05
N GLY A 425 -5.95 14.16 36.62
CA GLY A 425 -5.58 14.22 38.04
C GLY A 425 -4.32 13.43 38.42
N LEU A 426 -3.47 13.10 37.44
CA LEU A 426 -2.19 12.41 37.63
C LEU A 426 -1.04 13.43 37.78
N PRO A 427 0.08 13.03 38.42
CA PRO A 427 1.31 13.84 38.42
C PRO A 427 1.78 14.18 37.00
N GLN A 428 2.04 15.46 36.72
CA GLN A 428 2.42 15.98 35.40
C GLN A 428 3.90 15.72 35.07
N THR A 429 4.29 14.45 35.04
CA THR A 429 5.67 14.03 34.82
C THR A 429 6.06 14.04 33.35
N GLY A 430 5.10 13.96 32.44
CA GLY A 430 5.35 13.79 31.00
C GLY A 430 5.98 12.45 30.63
N ILE A 431 5.93 11.48 31.55
CA ILE A 431 6.49 10.12 31.45
C ILE A 431 5.34 9.12 31.43
N LEU A 432 5.46 8.06 30.61
CA LEU A 432 4.48 6.97 30.58
C LEU A 432 4.77 5.96 31.70
N ASP A 433 4.29 6.22 32.91
CA ASP A 433 4.31 5.24 34.00
C ASP A 433 3.09 4.28 33.96
N ALA A 434 3.10 3.27 34.84
CA ALA A 434 2.04 2.26 34.87
C ALA A 434 0.66 2.84 35.19
N GLU A 435 0.58 3.90 35.99
CA GLU A 435 -0.68 4.56 36.30
C GLU A 435 -1.21 5.33 35.09
N THR A 436 -0.33 6.10 34.45
CA THR A 436 -0.61 6.86 33.24
C THR A 436 -1.05 5.93 32.11
N LEU A 437 -0.37 4.80 31.89
CA LEU A 437 -0.75 3.81 30.89
C LEU A 437 -2.14 3.21 31.15
N ARG A 438 -2.42 2.81 32.39
CA ARG A 438 -3.75 2.28 32.78
C ARG A 438 -4.84 3.30 32.52
N GLN A 439 -4.60 4.57 32.86
CA GLN A 439 -5.54 5.65 32.68
C GLN A 439 -5.76 5.96 31.19
N ILE A 440 -4.70 6.03 30.36
CA ILE A 440 -4.82 6.19 28.89
C ILE A 440 -5.69 5.09 28.29
N ASN A 441 -5.39 3.82 28.61
CA ASN A 441 -6.17 2.69 28.12
C ASN A 441 -7.62 2.70 28.65
N SER A 442 -7.88 3.24 29.84
CA SER A 442 -9.23 3.40 30.40
C SER A 442 -10.03 4.47 29.66
N VAL A 443 -9.48 5.68 29.52
CA VAL A 443 -10.13 6.81 28.84
C VAL A 443 -10.35 6.50 27.36
N TYR A 444 -9.34 5.92 26.69
CA TYR A 444 -9.46 5.52 25.29
C TYR A 444 -10.57 4.48 25.09
N ARG A 445 -10.71 3.51 26.01
CA ARG A 445 -11.82 2.53 26.00
C ARG A 445 -13.18 3.21 26.12
N GLN A 446 -13.31 4.17 27.04
CA GLN A 446 -14.56 4.90 27.26
C GLN A 446 -14.95 5.76 26.04
N LEU A 447 -13.98 6.45 25.44
CA LEU A 447 -14.21 7.26 24.24
C LEU A 447 -14.71 6.41 23.08
N ILE A 448 -14.07 5.27 22.84
CA ILE A 448 -14.50 4.38 21.77
C ILE A 448 -15.83 3.71 22.10
N SER A 449 -16.08 3.29 23.34
CA SER A 449 -17.38 2.70 23.71
C SER A 449 -18.53 3.70 23.62
N ASN A 450 -18.30 4.98 23.94
CA ASN A 450 -19.31 6.03 23.83
C ASN A 450 -19.56 6.43 22.36
N ASN A 451 -18.53 6.43 21.52
CA ASN A 451 -18.71 6.58 20.07
C ASN A 451 -19.30 5.32 19.40
N SER A 452 -19.25 4.16 20.06
CA SER A 452 -19.89 2.90 19.60
C SER A 452 -21.32 2.75 20.10
N ILE A 453 -21.75 3.55 21.10
CA ILE A 453 -23.11 3.59 21.64
C ILE A 453 -23.63 5.03 21.51
N ALA A 454 -23.86 5.45 20.27
CA ALA A 454 -24.72 6.59 19.97
C ALA A 454 -25.49 6.38 18.66
N PRO A 455 -26.54 5.53 18.64
CA PRO A 455 -27.74 5.85 17.88
C PRO A 455 -28.50 6.95 18.63
N THR A 456 -27.88 8.13 18.82
CA THR A 456 -28.57 9.22 19.52
C THR A 456 -29.45 9.96 18.54
N GLN A 457 -30.75 9.65 18.65
CA GLN A 457 -31.85 10.60 18.52
C GLN A 457 -31.82 11.46 17.25
N TYR A 458 -32.49 10.96 16.21
CA TYR A 458 -33.22 11.85 15.31
C TYR A 458 -34.08 12.79 16.17
N PRO A 459 -33.95 14.12 16.04
CA PRO A 459 -35.03 14.98 16.45
C PRO A 459 -36.23 14.55 15.61
N LYS A 460 -37.26 14.01 16.26
CA LYS A 460 -38.61 14.09 15.70
C LYS A 460 -38.88 15.58 15.54
N ALA A 461 -38.67 16.11 14.34
CA ALA A 461 -39.40 17.30 13.94
C ALA A 461 -40.87 16.87 13.91
N GLU A 462 -41.61 17.31 14.93
CA GLU A 462 -43.06 17.29 14.94
C GLU A 462 -43.54 17.97 13.65
N LEU A 463 -44.09 17.18 12.73
CA LEU A 463 -44.96 17.70 11.68
C LEU A 463 -46.28 18.10 12.36
N GLY A 464 -46.25 19.28 12.99
CA GLY A 464 -47.43 20.01 13.41
C GLY A 464 -47.97 20.82 12.22
N MET A 465 -49.23 20.56 11.90
CA MET A 465 -50.03 21.11 10.80
C MET A 465 -49.97 22.64 10.67
N GLY A 466 -49.97 23.09 9.40
CA GLY A 466 -50.41 24.41 8.97
C GLY A 466 -51.24 24.24 7.70
N ASP A 467 -52.53 24.48 7.84
CA ASP A 467 -53.67 24.21 6.96
C ASP A 467 -53.73 25.01 5.64
N THR A 468 -54.44 24.40 4.68
CA THR A 468 -55.42 24.94 3.71
C THR A 468 -55.03 25.84 2.51
N ASP A 469 -55.52 25.38 1.36
CA ASP A 469 -56.20 26.10 0.26
C ASP A 469 -55.48 27.21 -0.52
N ASN A 470 -54.95 26.85 -1.69
CA ASN A 470 -55.49 27.24 -3.01
C ASN A 470 -54.71 26.61 -4.17
#